data_AF-A0A9X8VBC1-F1
#
_entry.id   AF-A0A9X8VBC1-F1
#
_cell.length_a   1.000
_cell.length_b   1.000
_cell.length_c   1.000
_cell.angle_alpha   90.00
_cell.angle_beta   90.00
_cell.angle_gamma   90.00
#
_symmetry.space_group_name_H-M   'P 1'
#
loop_
_entity.id
_entity.type
_entity.pdbx_description
1 polymer ?
#
loop_
_entity_poly.entity_id
_entity_poly.type
_entity_poly.pdbx_seq_one_letter_code
_entity_poly.pdbx_strand_id
1 'polypeptide(L)'
;SLEMFEQMMPGYLAVLDSNMTARDQKGITEEGHKIKGAAGSVGLRHLQQLAQQIQTPTLPAWWDNVQDWVDELKQEWRNDVQVLRAWVENAEKK
;
A
#
# COMPACT_ATOMS: atom_id res chain seq x y z
N SER A 1 0.05 14.43 -3.93
CA SER A 1 1.36 14.42 -4.61
C SER A 1 2.13 13.18 -4.16
N LEU A 2 3.19 12.79 -4.87
CA LEU A 2 4.07 11.68 -4.46
C LEU A 2 4.70 11.96 -3.07
N GLU A 3 5.10 13.20 -2.81
CA GLU A 3 5.62 13.62 -1.50
C GLU A 3 4.61 13.44 -0.36
N MET A 4 3.34 13.85 -0.57
CA MET A 4 2.29 13.64 0.42
C MET A 4 2.06 12.14 0.69
N PHE A 5 2.12 11.30 -0.35
CA PHE A 5 2.03 9.85 -0.17
C PHE A 5 3.16 9.33 0.72
N GLU A 6 4.41 9.73 0.49
CA GLU A 6 5.57 9.33 1.30
C GLU A 6 5.47 9.77 2.76
N GLN A 7 4.92 10.96 3.03
CA GLN A 7 4.71 11.46 4.39
C GLN A 7 3.63 10.66 5.14
N MET A 8 2.58 10.25 4.43
CA MET A 8 1.43 9.56 5.02
C MET A 8 1.63 8.06 5.18
N MET A 9 2.37 7.42 4.27
CA MET A 9 2.52 5.96 4.22
C MET A 9 3.02 5.32 5.52
N PRO A 10 4.01 5.88 6.25
CA PRO A 10 4.42 5.33 7.54
C PRO A 10 3.28 5.28 8.57
N GLY A 11 2.39 6.28 8.56
CA GLY A 11 1.21 6.30 9.43
C GLY A 11 0.20 5.23 9.07
N TYR A 12 -0.07 5.05 7.76
CA TYR A 12 -0.94 3.97 7.29
C TYR A 12 -0.40 2.59 7.68
N LEU A 13 0.90 2.35 7.50
CA LEU A 13 1.55 1.09 7.87
C LEU A 13 1.48 0.81 9.38
N ALA A 14 1.65 1.84 10.22
CA ALA A 14 1.55 1.67 11.67
C ALA A 14 0.14 1.25 12.12
N VAL A 15 -0.90 1.85 11.53
CA VAL A 15 -2.30 1.47 11.79
C VAL A 15 -2.59 0.06 11.26
N LEU A 16 -2.12 -0.26 10.07
CA LEU A 16 -2.26 -1.58 9.46
C LEU A 16 -1.60 -2.67 10.31
N ASP A 17 -0.37 -2.46 10.77
CA ASP A 17 0.37 -3.37 11.66
C ASP A 17 -0.37 -3.59 12.99
N SER A 18 -0.93 -2.53 13.56
CA SER A 18 -1.76 -2.62 14.78
C SER A 18 -3.00 -3.48 14.55
N ASN A 19 -3.71 -3.28 13.44
CA ASN A 19 -4.89 -4.06 13.11
C ASN A 19 -4.55 -5.52 12.79
N MET A 20 -3.43 -5.78 12.12
CA MET A 20 -2.89 -7.13 11.89
C MET A 20 -2.59 -7.85 13.21
N THR A 21 -1.92 -7.17 14.14
CA THR A 21 -1.61 -7.71 15.48
C THR A 21 -2.89 -8.04 16.26
N ALA A 22 -3.90 -7.17 16.18
CA ALA A 22 -5.20 -7.37 16.82
C ALA A 22 -6.10 -8.38 16.09
N ARG A 23 -5.70 -8.84 14.89
CA ARG A 23 -6.55 -9.61 13.96
C ARG A 23 -7.90 -8.92 13.67
N ASP A 24 -7.91 -7.60 13.64
CA ASP A 24 -9.10 -6.82 13.30
C ASP A 24 -9.28 -6.78 11.78
N GLN A 25 -10.07 -7.73 11.25
CA GLN A 25 -10.38 -7.81 9.82
C GLN A 25 -10.94 -6.50 9.27
N LYS A 26 -11.83 -5.82 10.01
CA LYS A 26 -12.46 -4.59 9.53
C LYS A 26 -11.41 -3.49 9.45
N GLY A 27 -10.62 -3.30 10.51
CA GLY A 27 -9.52 -2.34 10.54
C GLY A 27 -8.48 -2.58 9.43
N ILE A 28 -8.10 -3.84 9.17
CA ILE A 28 -7.18 -4.19 8.07
C ILE A 28 -7.77 -3.77 6.73
N THR A 29 -9.05 -4.07 6.50
CA THR A 29 -9.69 -3.77 5.20
C THR A 29 -9.88 -2.27 4.96
N GLU A 30 -10.25 -1.51 6.00
CA GLU A 30 -10.36 -0.05 5.94
C GLU A 30 -9.00 0.62 5.69
N GLU A 31 -7.93 0.11 6.29
CA GLU A 31 -6.59 0.66 6.08
C GLU A 31 -6.07 0.32 4.68
N GLY A 32 -6.29 -0.92 4.20
CA GLY A 32 -6.05 -1.31 2.81
C GLY A 32 -6.79 -0.41 1.81
N HIS A 33 -8.03 -0.02 2.11
CA HIS A 33 -8.80 0.91 1.27
C HIS A 33 -8.14 2.29 1.14
N LYS A 34 -7.69 2.87 2.27
CA LYS A 34 -7.00 4.16 2.28
C LYS A 34 -5.70 4.10 1.47
N ILE A 35 -4.89 3.07 1.70
CA ILE A 35 -3.62 2.88 0.99
C ILE A 35 -3.86 2.71 -0.51
N LYS A 36 -4.87 1.92 -0.91
CA LYS A 36 -5.24 1.74 -2.31
C LYS A 36 -5.59 3.08 -2.97
N GLY A 37 -6.42 3.89 -2.31
CA GLY A 37 -6.80 5.21 -2.82
C GLY A 37 -5.60 6.14 -2.97
N ALA A 38 -4.74 6.18 -1.95
CA ALA A 38 -3.53 7.01 -1.96
C ALA A 38 -2.55 6.59 -3.06
N ALA A 39 -2.22 5.29 -3.16
CA ALA A 39 -1.33 4.74 -4.18
C ALA A 39 -1.87 4.94 -5.60
N GLY A 40 -3.18 4.72 -5.80
CA GLY A 40 -3.85 4.95 -7.07
C GLY A 40 -3.81 6.41 -7.53
N SER A 41 -3.89 7.36 -6.60
CA SER A 41 -3.86 8.80 -6.91
C SER A 41 -2.51 9.30 -7.42
N VAL A 42 -1.42 8.56 -7.14
CA VAL A 42 -0.06 8.89 -7.56
C VAL A 42 0.50 7.92 -8.61
N GLY A 43 -0.28 6.94 -9.07
CA GLY A 43 0.13 6.02 -10.13
C GLY A 43 1.00 4.84 -9.68
N LEU A 44 1.09 4.56 -8.38
CA LEU A 44 1.83 3.41 -7.84
C LEU A 44 0.98 2.13 -7.99
N ARG A 45 0.94 1.60 -9.22
CA ARG A 45 0.06 0.48 -9.61
C ARG A 45 0.28 -0.78 -8.79
N HIS A 46 1.54 -1.10 -8.48
CA HIS A 46 1.88 -2.30 -7.72
C HIS A 46 1.34 -2.22 -6.29
N LEU A 47 1.66 -1.17 -5.54
CA LEU A 47 1.06 -0.93 -4.20
C LEU A 47 -0.46 -0.88 -4.23
N GLN A 48 -1.06 -0.30 -5.28
CA GLN A 48 -2.51 -0.29 -5.44
C GLN A 48 -3.12 -1.70 -5.54
N GLN A 49 -2.41 -2.64 -6.17
CA GLN A 49 -2.84 -4.04 -6.30
C GLN A 49 -2.71 -4.80 -4.98
N LEU A 50 -1.59 -4.64 -4.26
CA LEU A 50 -1.42 -5.22 -2.92
C LEU A 50 -2.51 -4.71 -1.96
N ALA A 51 -2.73 -3.40 -1.94
CA ALA A 51 -3.77 -2.79 -1.12
C ALA A 51 -5.17 -3.25 -1.52
N GLN A 52 -5.43 -3.54 -2.80
CA GLN A 52 -6.67 -4.17 -3.26
C GLN A 52 -6.86 -5.55 -2.65
N GLN A 53 -5.83 -6.40 -2.61
CA GLN A 53 -5.92 -7.74 -2.02
C GLN A 53 -6.16 -7.66 -0.50
N ILE A 54 -5.40 -6.78 0.18
CA ILE A 54 -5.56 -6.50 1.61
C ILE A 54 -6.99 -6.06 1.94
N GLN A 55 -7.61 -5.15 1.16
CA GLN A 55 -8.98 -4.70 1.45
C GLN A 55 -10.09 -5.70 1.05
N THR A 56 -9.78 -6.87 0.49
CA THR A 56 -10.79 -7.81 -0.06
C THR A 56 -10.85 -9.08 0.78
N PRO A 57 -11.50 -9.05 1.96
CA PRO A 57 -11.52 -10.19 2.88
C PRO A 57 -12.33 -11.39 2.35
N THR A 58 -13.05 -11.20 1.24
CA THR A 58 -13.81 -12.24 0.54
C THR A 58 -12.94 -13.09 -0.38
N LEU A 59 -11.65 -12.77 -0.56
CA LEU A 59 -10.75 -13.62 -1.32
C LEU A 59 -10.59 -14.99 -0.63
N PRO A 60 -10.48 -16.09 -1.40
CA PRO A 60 -10.18 -17.40 -0.84
C PRO A 60 -8.88 -17.36 -0.03
N ALA A 61 -8.87 -18.03 1.12
CA ALA A 61 -7.70 -18.11 2.01
C ALA A 61 -7.10 -16.73 2.37
N TRP A 62 -7.94 -15.68 2.46
CA TRP A 62 -7.46 -14.33 2.71
C TRP A 62 -6.61 -14.24 3.99
N TRP A 63 -7.02 -14.89 5.08
CA TRP A 63 -6.25 -14.91 6.33
C TRP A 63 -4.90 -15.61 6.20
N ASP A 64 -4.78 -16.57 5.29
CA ASP A 64 -3.52 -17.28 5.04
C ASP A 64 -2.55 -16.44 4.21
N ASN A 65 -3.06 -15.49 3.41
CA ASN A 65 -2.27 -14.70 2.45
C ASN A 65 -2.07 -13.23 2.85
N VAL A 66 -2.92 -12.66 3.71
CA VAL A 66 -2.91 -11.21 4.00
C VAL A 66 -1.60 -10.74 4.62
N GLN A 67 -0.96 -11.58 5.42
CA GLN A 67 0.34 -11.26 6.00
C GLN A 67 1.40 -11.07 4.91
N ASP A 68 1.43 -11.94 3.90
CA ASP A 68 2.38 -11.84 2.80
C ASP A 68 2.19 -10.56 1.99
N TRP A 69 0.95 -10.18 1.69
CA TRP A 69 0.67 -8.91 0.99
C TRP A 69 1.05 -7.68 1.81
N VAL A 70 0.85 -7.72 3.13
CA VAL A 70 1.27 -6.64 4.03
C VAL A 70 2.79 -6.54 4.09
N ASP A 71 3.49 -7.67 4.15
CA ASP A 71 4.95 -7.70 4.19
C ASP A 71 5.56 -7.20 2.87
N GLU A 72 5.01 -7.62 1.72
CA GLU A 72 5.39 -7.12 0.41
C GLU A 72 5.16 -5.61 0.30
N LEU A 73 3.99 -5.12 0.75
CA LEU A 73 3.68 -3.68 0.77
C LEU A 73 4.71 -2.90 1.60
N LYS A 74 5.12 -3.43 2.75
CA LYS A 74 6.12 -2.80 3.66
C LYS A 74 7.51 -2.78 3.05
N GLN A 75 7.87 -3.81 2.31
CA GLN A 75 9.18 -3.95 1.66
C GLN A 75 9.29 -3.05 0.43
N GLU A 76 8.27 -3.04 -0.42
CA GLU A 76 8.36 -2.48 -1.78
C GLU A 76 7.96 -1.00 -1.89
N TRP A 77 7.19 -0.44 -0.95
CA TRP A 77 6.64 0.92 -1.15
C TRP A 77 7.69 2.01 -1.40
N ARG A 78 8.86 1.93 -0.75
CA ARG A 78 9.95 2.89 -0.96
C ARG A 78 10.60 2.72 -2.33
N ASN A 79 10.75 1.47 -2.77
CA ASN A 79 11.30 1.13 -4.07
C ASN A 79 10.37 1.65 -5.18
N ASP A 80 9.08 1.35 -5.10
CA ASP A 80 8.07 1.81 -6.05
C ASP A 80 8.02 3.34 -6.16
N VAL A 81 8.12 4.05 -5.03
CA VAL A 81 8.22 5.51 -4.98
C VAL A 81 9.49 6.01 -5.69
N GLN A 82 10.64 5.40 -5.44
CA GLN A 82 11.90 5.79 -6.07
C GLN A 82 11.88 5.57 -7.59
N VAL A 83 11.33 4.44 -8.04
CA VAL A 83 11.17 4.14 -9.46
C VAL A 83 10.28 5.19 -10.13
N LEU A 84 9.14 5.54 -9.51
CA LEU A 84 8.26 6.58 -10.04
C LEU A 84 8.93 7.95 -10.09
N ARG A 85 9.66 8.33 -9.03
CA ARG A 85 10.40 9.60 -8.98
C ARG A 85 11.42 9.70 -10.11
N ALA A 86 12.22 8.65 -10.31
CA ALA A 86 13.20 8.60 -11.39
C ALA A 86 12.54 8.65 -12.78
N TRP A 87 11.37 8.04 -12.94
CA TRP A 87 10.62 8.12 -14.20
C TRP A 87 10.13 9.54 -14.49
N VAL A 88 9.56 10.25 -13.49
CA VAL A 88 9.11 11.64 -13.64
C VAL A 88 10.28 12.57 -13.99
N GLU A 89 11.39 12.48 -13.26
CA GLU A 89 12.59 13.30 -13.51
C GLU A 89 13.17 13.08 -14.91
N ASN A 90 13.06 11.87 -15.45
CA ASN A 90 13.51 11.56 -16.81
C ASN A 90 12.52 12.01 -17.89
N ALA A 91 11.22 12.03 -17.59
CA ALA A 91 10.19 12.53 -18.48
C ALA A 91 10.27 14.06 -18.63
N GLU A 92 10.58 14.79 -17.55
CA GLU A 92 10.72 16.25 -17.57
C GLU A 92 11.97 16.75 -18.31
N LYS A 93 12.97 15.88 -18.51
CA LYS A 93 14.19 16.20 -19.27
C LYS A 93 14.03 16.07 -20.80
N LYS A 94 12.90 15.54 -21.28
CA LYS A 94 12.59 15.37 -22.71
C LYS A 94 11.64 16.43 -23.20
#